data_AF-A0A226DKK7-F1
#
_entry.id   AF-A0A226DKK7-F1
#
_cell.length_a   1.000
_cell.length_b   1.000
_cell.length_c   1.000
_cell.angle_alpha   90.00
_cell.angle_beta   90.00
_cell.angle_gamma   90.00
#
_symmetry.space_group_name_H-M   'P 1'
#
loop_
_entity.id
_entity.type
_entity.pdbx_description
1 polymer ?
#
loop_
_entity_poly.entity_id
_entity_poly.type
_entity_poly.pdbx_seq_one_letter_code
_entity_poly.pdbx_strand_id
1 'polypeptide(L)'
;MFFRLFFFVSYVSIASGFVQELTLYTEPGQGGDALRFKSKEPDLTTYLPHLRNVKSWCAKGLWHGFGSANYTNGRTINEFTMDGSTYCRNDTLFYTMSLRFAGPSETRKRSISIYRGLGCCYDGGMEYTFTGSSATNFGFLAKYIVLTGRSSWTGFENADFTGNSTCFSSSELIGHTTIYGKEIRSFVRGCDAKYKSEYVNVDKL
;
A
#
# COMPACT_ATOMS: atom_id res chain seq x y z
N MET A 1 -24.76 27.05 40.06
CA MET A 1 -23.87 25.85 40.05
C MET A 1 -24.18 24.95 38.85
N PHE A 2 -24.39 25.53 37.65
CA PHE A 2 -24.88 24.83 36.44
C PHE A 2 -23.97 25.02 35.21
N PHE A 3 -22.77 25.60 35.40
CA PHE A 3 -21.84 25.95 34.33
C PHE A 3 -20.61 25.02 34.22
N ARG A 4 -20.55 23.94 35.01
CA ARG A 4 -19.42 22.99 35.02
C ARG A 4 -19.67 21.69 34.24
N LEU A 5 -20.87 21.52 33.67
CA LEU A 5 -21.26 20.30 32.95
C LEU A 5 -21.08 20.38 31.42
N PHE A 6 -20.66 21.53 30.88
CA PHE A 6 -20.49 21.71 29.43
C PHE A 6 -19.07 21.51 28.90
N PHE A 7 -18.08 21.19 29.76
CA PHE A 7 -16.70 20.88 29.31
C PHE A 7 -16.43 19.38 29.09
N PHE A 8 -17.42 18.52 29.33
CA PHE A 8 -17.33 17.07 29.13
C PHE A 8 -17.90 16.57 27.79
N VAL A 9 -18.21 17.47 26.84
CA VAL A 9 -18.28 17.09 25.42
C VAL A 9 -16.85 17.09 24.87
N SER A 10 -16.03 16.26 25.49
CA SER A 10 -14.69 15.90 25.10
C SER A 10 -14.73 15.36 23.67
N TYR A 11 -14.23 16.14 22.73
CA TYR A 11 -13.37 15.75 21.60
C TYR A 11 -13.35 14.24 21.27
N VAL A 12 -14.50 13.68 20.88
CA VAL A 12 -14.51 12.46 20.08
C VAL A 12 -14.21 12.92 18.65
N SER A 13 -12.95 13.29 18.40
CA SER A 13 -12.44 13.25 17.04
C SER A 13 -12.47 11.79 16.65
N ILE A 14 -13.56 11.39 15.99
CA ILE A 14 -13.61 10.12 15.27
C ILE A 14 -12.55 10.25 14.19
N ALA A 15 -11.32 9.85 14.52
CA ALA A 15 -10.28 9.63 13.54
C ALA A 15 -10.79 8.46 12.69
N SER A 16 -11.54 8.80 11.65
CA SER A 16 -11.91 7.88 10.58
C SER A 16 -10.61 7.49 9.91
N GLY A 17 -10.01 6.42 10.43
CA GLY A 17 -8.86 5.77 9.84
C GLY A 17 -9.33 4.93 8.66
N PHE A 18 -8.63 5.06 7.54
CA PHE A 18 -8.80 4.17 6.42
C PHE A 18 -7.89 2.96 6.61
N VAL A 19 -8.44 1.85 7.10
CA VAL A 19 -7.69 0.61 7.27
C VAL A 19 -7.89 -0.31 6.06
N GLN A 20 -6.79 -0.74 5.46
CA GLN A 20 -6.79 -1.74 4.39
C GLN A 20 -7.18 -3.12 4.94
N GLU A 21 -8.07 -3.83 4.25
CA GLU A 21 -8.54 -5.16 4.64
C GLU A 21 -8.84 -6.06 3.44
N LEU A 22 -8.60 -7.36 3.60
CA LEU A 22 -9.03 -8.41 2.68
C LEU A 22 -9.85 -9.43 3.47
N THR A 23 -11.07 -9.70 3.04
CA THR A 23 -11.91 -10.75 3.63
C THR A 23 -12.20 -11.81 2.59
N LEU A 24 -11.94 -13.06 2.94
CA LEU A 24 -12.14 -14.24 2.11
C LEU A 24 -13.30 -15.06 2.68
N TYR A 25 -14.14 -15.59 1.81
CA TYR A 25 -15.38 -16.27 2.17
C TYR A 25 -15.44 -17.65 1.54
N THR A 26 -15.94 -18.64 2.28
CA THR A 26 -16.04 -20.03 1.80
C THR A 26 -17.25 -20.29 0.90
N GLU A 27 -18.20 -19.35 0.79
CA GLU A 27 -19.32 -19.42 -0.14
C GLU A 27 -19.38 -18.21 -1.09
N PRO A 28 -20.04 -18.34 -2.25
CA PRO A 28 -20.29 -17.20 -3.13
C PRO A 28 -21.15 -16.12 -2.46
N GLY A 29 -21.07 -14.88 -2.94
CA GLY A 29 -21.89 -13.78 -2.45
C GLY A 29 -21.54 -13.33 -1.03
N GLN A 30 -20.26 -13.47 -0.64
CA GLN A 30 -19.76 -13.09 0.69
C GLN A 30 -20.43 -13.90 1.82
N GLY A 31 -20.84 -15.13 1.53
CA GLY A 31 -21.45 -16.05 2.49
C GLY A 31 -20.47 -17.04 3.12
N GLY A 32 -20.95 -17.82 4.09
CA GLY A 32 -20.17 -18.87 4.73
C GLY A 32 -19.16 -18.34 5.76
N ASP A 33 -18.13 -19.14 6.03
CA ASP A 33 -17.06 -18.78 6.97
C ASP A 33 -16.17 -17.70 6.35
N ALA A 34 -15.73 -16.75 7.18
CA ALA A 34 -14.94 -15.62 6.74
C ALA A 34 -13.56 -15.57 7.43
N LEU A 35 -12.51 -15.40 6.63
CA LEU A 35 -11.16 -15.10 7.10
C LEU A 35 -10.77 -13.68 6.68
N ARG A 36 -10.45 -12.82 7.65
CA ARG A 36 -10.12 -11.41 7.41
C ARG A 36 -8.68 -11.09 7.75
N PHE A 37 -7.96 -10.53 6.79
CA PHE A 37 -6.61 -10.01 6.93
C PHE A 37 -6.63 -8.48 7.10
N LYS A 38 -5.95 -8.01 8.14
CA LYS A 38 -5.65 -6.59 8.41
C LYS A 38 -4.15 -6.33 8.64
N SER A 39 -3.36 -7.40 8.54
CA SER A 39 -1.91 -7.45 8.65
C SER A 39 -1.33 -8.02 7.37
N LYS A 40 -0.02 -7.82 7.19
CA LYS A 40 0.74 -8.46 6.12
C LYS A 40 1.17 -9.83 6.64
N GLU A 41 0.90 -10.87 5.87
CA GLU A 41 1.21 -12.26 6.20
C GLU A 41 2.35 -12.75 5.30
N PRO A 42 3.59 -12.87 5.80
CA PRO A 42 4.71 -13.35 5.00
C PRO A 42 4.63 -14.85 4.71
N ASP A 43 3.80 -15.61 5.42
CA ASP A 43 3.56 -17.03 5.21
C ASP A 43 2.11 -17.36 5.56
N LEU A 44 1.39 -17.97 4.63
CA LEU A 44 0.00 -18.35 4.78
C LEU A 44 -0.21 -19.83 5.13
N THR A 45 0.85 -20.58 5.44
CA THR A 45 0.78 -22.04 5.70
C THR A 45 -0.30 -22.41 6.69
N THR A 46 -0.48 -21.63 7.76
CA THR A 46 -1.49 -21.87 8.81
C THR A 46 -2.93 -21.66 8.32
N TYR A 47 -3.15 -20.87 7.27
CA TYR A 47 -4.47 -20.55 6.73
C TYR A 47 -4.87 -21.43 5.54
N LEU A 48 -3.95 -22.24 5.00
CA LEU A 48 -4.18 -23.06 3.81
C LEU A 48 -5.48 -23.90 3.83
N PRO A 49 -5.91 -24.51 4.95
CA PRO A 49 -7.18 -25.24 4.98
C PRO A 49 -8.39 -24.36 4.64
N HIS A 50 -8.40 -23.11 5.10
CA HIS A 50 -9.46 -22.16 4.78
C HIS A 50 -9.32 -21.63 3.34
N LEU A 51 -8.09 -21.28 2.93
CA LEU A 51 -7.83 -20.70 1.60
C LEU A 51 -8.27 -21.61 0.44
N ARG A 52 -8.17 -22.93 0.61
CA ARG A 52 -8.61 -23.92 -0.40
C ARG A 52 -10.11 -23.90 -0.66
N ASN A 53 -10.90 -23.39 0.28
CA ASN A 53 -12.35 -23.40 0.20
C ASN A 53 -12.93 -22.02 -0.18
N VAL A 54 -12.08 -21.03 -0.50
CA VAL A 54 -12.54 -19.68 -0.81
C VAL A 54 -13.27 -19.65 -2.15
N LYS A 55 -14.47 -19.06 -2.16
CA LYS A 55 -15.36 -18.90 -3.33
C LYS A 55 -15.80 -17.46 -3.58
N SER A 56 -15.53 -16.55 -2.64
CA SER A 56 -15.67 -15.11 -2.86
C SER A 56 -14.75 -14.33 -1.94
N TRP A 57 -14.45 -13.07 -2.27
CA TRP A 57 -13.68 -12.17 -1.41
C TRP A 57 -14.10 -10.72 -1.58
N CYS A 58 -13.75 -9.91 -0.58
CA CYS A 58 -13.82 -8.45 -0.63
C CYS A 58 -12.47 -7.87 -0.24
N ALA A 59 -11.96 -6.94 -1.06
CA ALA A 59 -10.74 -6.19 -0.82
C ALA A 59 -11.05 -4.71 -0.64
N LYS A 60 -10.29 -4.08 0.24
CA LYS A 60 -10.28 -2.65 0.49
C LYS A 60 -8.84 -2.20 0.65
N GLY A 61 -8.42 -1.26 -0.19
CA GLY A 61 -7.04 -0.83 -0.35
C GLY A 61 -6.35 -1.51 -1.53
N LEU A 62 -5.01 -1.58 -1.49
CA LEU A 62 -4.17 -2.18 -2.53
C LEU A 62 -3.55 -3.47 -1.96
N TRP A 63 -4.07 -4.62 -2.35
CA TRP A 63 -3.67 -5.94 -1.86
C TRP A 63 -2.97 -6.78 -2.93
N HIS A 64 -1.85 -7.39 -2.53
CA HIS A 64 -1.04 -8.26 -3.35
C HIS A 64 -0.85 -9.62 -2.67
N GLY A 65 -1.11 -10.68 -3.42
CA GLY A 65 -0.82 -12.06 -3.05
C GLY A 65 0.32 -12.60 -3.89
N PHE A 66 1.10 -13.53 -3.34
CA PHE A 66 2.24 -14.13 -4.00
C PHE A 66 2.27 -15.65 -3.86
N GLY A 67 2.82 -16.35 -4.85
CA GLY A 67 2.84 -17.82 -4.91
C GLY A 67 3.80 -18.49 -3.92
N SER A 68 4.74 -17.74 -3.33
CA SER A 68 5.65 -18.20 -2.29
C SER A 68 5.63 -17.29 -1.07
N ALA A 69 6.22 -17.77 0.03
CA ALA A 69 6.43 -16.98 1.23
C ALA A 69 7.29 -15.73 0.97
N ASN A 70 7.25 -14.77 1.89
CA ASN A 70 8.01 -13.53 1.89
C ASN A 70 7.80 -12.66 0.63
N TYR A 71 6.59 -12.68 0.08
CA TYR A 71 6.16 -11.83 -1.04
C TYR A 71 6.98 -12.08 -2.32
N THR A 72 7.16 -13.36 -2.66
CA THR A 72 7.98 -13.81 -3.79
C THR A 72 7.22 -14.77 -4.71
N ASN A 73 7.76 -15.03 -5.90
CA ASN A 73 7.24 -16.00 -6.87
C ASN A 73 5.86 -15.66 -7.46
N GLY A 74 5.83 -14.64 -8.30
CA GLY A 74 4.64 -14.27 -9.09
C GLY A 74 3.51 -13.67 -8.27
N ARG A 75 2.68 -12.84 -8.91
CA ARG A 75 1.50 -12.24 -8.29
C ARG A 75 0.30 -13.16 -8.48
N THR A 76 -0.39 -13.49 -7.38
CA THR A 76 -1.55 -14.39 -7.36
C THR A 76 -2.85 -13.67 -7.00
N ILE A 77 -2.73 -12.54 -6.29
CA ILE A 77 -3.83 -11.60 -6.01
C ILE A 77 -3.35 -10.21 -6.39
N ASN A 78 -4.20 -9.46 -7.09
CA ASN A 78 -3.92 -8.09 -7.50
C ASN A 78 -5.18 -7.23 -7.42
N GLU A 79 -5.59 -6.89 -6.21
CA GLU A 79 -6.84 -6.18 -5.99
C GLU A 79 -6.55 -4.78 -5.49
N PHE A 80 -7.22 -3.78 -6.05
CA PHE A 80 -6.95 -2.38 -5.72
C PHE A 80 -8.20 -1.53 -5.75
N THR A 81 -8.32 -0.67 -4.72
CA THR A 81 -9.32 0.39 -4.63
C THR A 81 -8.61 1.66 -4.15
N MET A 82 -8.43 2.64 -5.04
CA MET A 82 -7.62 3.83 -4.76
C MET A 82 -8.33 4.86 -3.89
N ASP A 83 -9.66 4.91 -3.99
CA ASP A 83 -10.55 5.81 -3.25
C ASP A 83 -10.95 5.24 -1.88
N GLY A 84 -10.64 3.96 -1.67
CA GLY A 84 -10.95 3.22 -0.47
C GLY A 84 -12.34 2.58 -0.41
N SER A 85 -13.04 2.53 -1.54
CA SER A 85 -14.21 1.67 -1.67
C SER A 85 -13.87 0.20 -1.34
N THR A 86 -14.89 -0.58 -0.98
CA THR A 86 -14.75 -2.03 -0.88
C THR A 86 -15.16 -2.62 -2.22
N TYR A 87 -14.29 -3.44 -2.81
CA TYR A 87 -14.57 -4.20 -4.02
C TYR A 87 -14.73 -5.68 -3.67
N CYS A 88 -15.81 -6.31 -4.14
CA CYS A 88 -16.11 -7.71 -3.87
C CYS A 88 -16.27 -8.50 -5.17
N ARG A 89 -15.83 -9.75 -5.17
CA ARG A 89 -15.93 -10.67 -6.31
C ARG A 89 -16.28 -12.09 -5.84
N ASN A 90 -17.05 -12.79 -6.67
CA ASN A 90 -17.30 -14.22 -6.55
C ASN A 90 -16.32 -14.97 -7.45
N ASP A 91 -15.23 -15.46 -6.86
CA ASP A 91 -14.17 -16.16 -7.58
C ASP A 91 -13.38 -17.01 -6.58
N THR A 92 -12.59 -17.95 -7.10
CA THR A 92 -11.71 -18.83 -6.32
C THR A 92 -10.29 -18.29 -6.28
N LEU A 93 -9.56 -18.54 -5.20
CA LEU A 93 -8.20 -18.04 -5.06
C LEU A 93 -7.19 -18.92 -5.78
N PHE A 94 -6.29 -18.28 -6.55
CA PHE A 94 -5.04 -18.94 -6.95
C PHE A 94 -4.21 -19.32 -5.73
N TYR A 95 -3.38 -20.35 -5.89
CA TYR A 95 -2.47 -20.80 -4.84
C TYR A 95 -1.58 -19.64 -4.35
N THR A 96 -1.82 -19.18 -3.12
CA THR A 96 -1.20 -17.99 -2.53
C THR A 96 -0.56 -18.37 -1.21
N MET A 97 0.72 -18.02 -1.04
CA MET A 97 1.55 -18.37 0.13
C MET A 97 2.00 -17.17 0.94
N SER A 98 1.85 -15.95 0.43
CA SER A 98 2.00 -14.73 1.23
C SER A 98 1.08 -13.64 0.70
N LEU A 99 0.70 -12.72 1.58
CA LEU A 99 -0.29 -11.68 1.31
C LEU A 99 0.10 -10.38 2.00
N ARG A 100 0.00 -9.25 1.31
CA ARG A 100 0.15 -7.94 1.93
C ARG A 100 -0.74 -6.89 1.30
N PHE A 101 -1.14 -5.90 2.11
CA PHE A 101 -1.49 -4.60 1.57
C PHE A 101 -0.22 -3.79 1.26
N ALA A 102 -0.34 -2.86 0.33
CA ALA A 102 0.74 -1.97 -0.07
C ALA A 102 0.78 -0.72 0.82
N GLY A 103 1.98 -0.35 1.25
CA GLY A 103 2.22 0.77 2.16
C GLY A 103 1.67 0.59 3.57
N PRO A 104 1.33 1.67 4.29
CA PRO A 104 0.79 1.60 5.64
C PRO A 104 -0.66 1.08 5.66
N SER A 105 -1.07 0.45 6.76
CA SER A 105 -2.46 0.02 6.94
C SER A 105 -3.42 1.20 6.94
N GLU A 106 -3.01 2.33 7.53
CA GLU A 106 -3.73 3.61 7.52
C GLU A 106 -3.37 4.43 6.28
N THR A 107 -4.24 4.45 5.26
CA THR A 107 -3.90 5.10 3.98
C THR A 107 -4.09 6.61 3.99
N ARG A 108 -4.77 7.20 4.99
CA ARG A 108 -4.83 8.67 5.08
C ARG A 108 -3.51 9.27 5.54
N LYS A 109 -2.63 8.45 6.13
CA LYS A 109 -1.30 8.90 6.52
C LYS A 109 -0.47 9.15 5.26
N ARG A 110 0.06 10.37 5.14
CA ARG A 110 0.99 10.72 4.06
C ARG A 110 2.25 9.88 4.18
N SER A 111 2.50 9.03 3.20
CA SER A 111 3.67 8.16 3.19
C SER A 111 4.13 7.89 1.77
N ILE A 112 5.36 7.41 1.66
CA ILE A 112 5.86 6.72 0.47
C ILE A 112 6.39 5.36 0.91
N SER A 113 5.97 4.32 0.19
CA SER A 113 6.46 2.97 0.37
C SER A 113 7.20 2.54 -0.88
N ILE A 114 8.41 2.02 -0.70
CA ILE A 114 9.30 1.62 -1.77
C ILE A 114 9.52 0.11 -1.73
N TYR A 115 9.64 -0.49 -2.90
CA TYR A 115 9.76 -1.95 -3.05
C TYR A 115 11.02 -2.28 -3.84
N ARG A 116 11.76 -3.28 -3.37
CA ARG A 116 12.96 -3.78 -4.07
C ARG A 116 12.61 -4.42 -5.41
N GLY A 117 11.47 -5.12 -5.48
CA GLY A 117 11.01 -5.87 -6.64
C GLY A 117 11.86 -7.12 -6.92
N LEU A 118 11.20 -8.26 -7.03
CA LEU A 118 11.83 -9.57 -7.24
C LEU A 118 11.23 -10.28 -8.46
N GLY A 119 12.10 -10.76 -9.34
CA GLY A 119 11.69 -11.42 -10.58
C GLY A 119 10.77 -10.53 -11.41
N CYS A 120 9.59 -11.04 -11.75
CA CYS A 120 8.56 -10.35 -12.52
C CYS A 120 7.69 -9.38 -11.71
N CYS A 121 7.82 -9.32 -10.38
CA CYS A 121 6.95 -8.52 -9.52
C CYS A 121 7.72 -7.32 -8.95
N TYR A 122 7.53 -6.13 -9.51
CA TYR A 122 8.20 -4.91 -9.04
C TYR A 122 7.79 -4.49 -7.63
N ASP A 123 6.58 -4.83 -7.24
CA ASP A 123 5.99 -4.69 -5.91
C ASP A 123 6.32 -5.88 -5.00
N GLY A 124 7.19 -6.82 -5.41
CA GLY A 124 7.58 -8.01 -4.66
C GLY A 124 8.77 -7.77 -3.71
N GLY A 125 8.98 -8.69 -2.78
CA GLY A 125 10.11 -8.67 -1.84
C GLY A 125 10.04 -7.58 -0.77
N MET A 126 11.20 -7.05 -0.41
CA MET A 126 11.35 -6.08 0.69
C MET A 126 10.61 -4.78 0.40
N GLU A 127 9.93 -4.26 1.43
CA GLU A 127 9.21 -3.00 1.43
C GLU A 127 9.69 -2.12 2.59
N TYR A 128 9.98 -0.86 2.32
CA TYR A 128 10.16 0.16 3.36
C TYR A 128 9.13 1.26 3.20
N THR A 129 8.50 1.66 4.31
CA THR A 129 7.49 2.72 4.37
C THR A 129 8.03 3.91 5.14
N PHE A 130 8.02 5.08 4.51
CA PHE A 130 8.51 6.32 5.08
C PHE A 130 7.36 7.29 5.33
N THR A 131 7.28 7.79 6.56
CA THR A 131 6.28 8.79 6.98
C THR A 131 6.92 10.08 7.50
N GLY A 132 8.25 10.18 7.43
CA GLY A 132 9.04 11.39 7.72
C GLY A 132 9.12 12.34 6.52
N SER A 133 9.68 13.53 6.69
CA SER A 133 9.79 14.53 5.60
C SER A 133 10.73 14.11 4.48
N SER A 134 11.63 13.16 4.75
CA SER A 134 12.58 12.61 3.78
C SER A 134 12.88 11.14 4.07
N ALA A 135 13.49 10.47 3.09
CA ALA A 135 13.99 9.11 3.15
C ALA A 135 15.28 9.00 2.33
N THR A 136 16.29 8.31 2.84
CA THR A 136 17.56 8.09 2.13
C THR A 136 18.21 6.80 2.61
N ASN A 137 19.26 6.34 1.92
CA ASN A 137 20.11 5.21 2.34
C ASN A 137 19.35 3.91 2.62
N PHE A 138 18.30 3.62 1.85
CA PHE A 138 17.49 2.42 2.01
C PHE A 138 18.14 1.11 1.52
N GLY A 139 19.38 1.16 0.99
CA GLY A 139 20.19 -0.04 0.74
C GLY A 139 19.81 -0.88 -0.49
N PHE A 140 18.88 -0.42 -1.32
CA PHE A 140 18.55 -1.04 -2.61
C PHE A 140 18.01 0.00 -3.60
N LEU A 141 17.98 -0.33 -4.90
CA LEU A 141 17.26 0.47 -5.89
C LEU A 141 15.80 0.04 -5.92
N ALA A 142 14.90 0.98 -5.62
CA ALA A 142 13.47 0.71 -5.65
C ALA A 142 12.98 0.54 -7.09
N LYS A 143 12.08 -0.41 -7.32
CA LYS A 143 11.45 -0.67 -8.63
C LYS A 143 9.98 -0.27 -8.69
N TYR A 144 9.36 -0.10 -7.53
CA TYR A 144 7.95 0.25 -7.41
C TYR A 144 7.77 1.13 -6.19
N ILE A 145 6.84 2.08 -6.30
CA ILE A 145 6.49 3.00 -5.22
C ILE A 145 4.97 3.04 -5.02
N VAL A 146 4.58 3.28 -3.78
CA VAL A 146 3.19 3.49 -3.38
C VAL A 146 3.14 4.75 -2.54
N LEU A 147 2.31 5.69 -2.94
CA LEU A 147 2.04 6.94 -2.24
C LEU A 147 0.71 6.79 -1.53
N THR A 148 0.65 7.17 -0.25
CA THR A 148 -0.61 7.21 0.50
C THR A 148 -0.91 8.61 1.00
N GLY A 149 -2.17 8.87 1.33
CA GLY A 149 -2.61 10.08 2.02
C GLY A 149 -2.68 11.31 1.13
N ARG A 150 -2.95 11.12 -0.18
CA ARG A 150 -2.98 12.20 -1.18
C ARG A 150 -1.69 13.02 -1.13
N SER A 151 -0.57 12.31 -1.26
CA SER A 151 0.76 12.86 -1.06
C SER A 151 1.54 13.00 -2.36
N SER A 152 2.59 13.80 -2.26
CA SER A 152 3.56 14.01 -3.33
C SER A 152 4.96 13.84 -2.76
N TRP A 153 5.87 13.31 -3.56
CA TRP A 153 7.25 13.01 -3.17
C TRP A 153 8.19 13.21 -4.36
N THR A 154 9.30 13.91 -4.14
CA THR A 154 10.38 14.04 -5.11
C THR A 154 11.45 12.99 -4.83
N GLY A 155 11.66 12.09 -5.78
CA GLY A 155 12.75 11.11 -5.77
C GLY A 155 13.99 11.68 -6.46
N PHE A 156 15.17 11.44 -5.88
CA PHE A 156 16.47 11.88 -6.39
C PHE A 156 17.37 10.70 -6.69
N GLU A 157 18.19 10.87 -7.72
CA GLU A 157 19.20 9.90 -8.15
C GLU A 157 20.20 9.56 -7.05
N ASN A 158 20.66 10.58 -6.32
CA ASN A 158 21.66 10.42 -5.26
C ASN A 158 21.03 10.34 -3.88
N ALA A 159 21.79 9.79 -2.92
CA ALA A 159 21.35 9.63 -1.53
C ALA A 159 21.32 10.96 -0.75
N ASP A 160 22.02 11.99 -1.22
CA ASP A 160 22.13 13.31 -0.59
C ASP A 160 21.12 14.34 -1.13
N PHE A 161 20.05 13.86 -1.78
CA PHE A 161 19.00 14.69 -2.39
C PHE A 161 19.50 15.56 -3.56
N THR A 162 20.47 15.04 -4.32
CA THR A 162 21.02 15.68 -5.53
C THR A 162 20.85 14.80 -6.78
N GLY A 163 21.25 15.33 -7.94
CA GLY A 163 21.18 14.63 -9.22
C GLY A 163 19.82 14.81 -9.91
N ASN A 164 19.54 13.95 -10.89
CA ASN A 164 18.25 13.98 -11.57
C ASN A 164 17.12 13.69 -10.58
N SER A 165 15.99 14.37 -10.77
CA SER A 165 14.86 14.25 -9.86
C SER A 165 13.53 14.13 -10.60
N THR A 166 12.64 13.31 -10.04
CA THR A 166 11.27 13.13 -10.50
C THR A 166 10.33 13.33 -9.32
N CYS A 167 9.34 14.22 -9.46
CA CYS A 167 8.26 14.33 -8.50
C CYS A 167 7.07 13.45 -8.89
N PHE A 168 6.65 12.61 -7.95
CA PHE A 168 5.49 11.76 -8.04
C PHE A 168 4.39 12.37 -7.18
N SER A 169 3.17 12.48 -7.71
CA SER A 169 2.03 13.00 -6.97
C SER A 169 0.80 12.16 -7.22
N SER A 170 0.00 11.96 -6.17
CA SER A 170 -1.30 11.32 -6.25
C SER A 170 -2.33 12.13 -5.47
N SER A 171 -3.51 12.29 -6.07
CA SER A 171 -4.70 12.89 -5.47
C SER A 171 -5.63 11.85 -4.83
N GLU A 172 -5.39 10.57 -5.11
CA GLU A 172 -6.08 9.43 -4.52
C GLU A 172 -5.56 9.08 -3.11
N LEU A 173 -6.30 8.26 -2.35
CA LEU A 173 -5.82 7.79 -1.05
C LEU A 173 -4.60 6.87 -1.20
N ILE A 174 -4.55 6.12 -2.31
CA ILE A 174 -3.44 5.25 -2.70
C ILE A 174 -3.13 5.54 -4.17
N GLY A 175 -1.90 5.96 -4.46
CA GLY A 175 -1.34 6.01 -5.81
C GLY A 175 -0.14 5.08 -5.89
N HIS A 176 0.10 4.45 -7.04
CA HIS A 176 1.24 3.55 -7.20
C HIS A 176 1.81 3.60 -8.61
N THR A 177 3.11 3.36 -8.77
CA THR A 177 3.73 3.24 -10.08
C THR A 177 5.01 2.42 -10.03
N THR A 178 5.36 1.82 -11.17
CA THR A 178 6.73 1.35 -11.39
C THR A 178 7.66 2.55 -11.56
N ILE A 179 8.87 2.40 -11.02
CA ILE A 179 10.01 3.30 -11.26
C ILE A 179 11.22 2.50 -11.78
N TYR A 180 10.96 1.30 -12.29
CA TYR A 180 12.00 0.47 -12.90
C TYR A 180 12.74 1.24 -14.00
N GLY A 181 14.07 1.24 -13.92
CA GLY A 181 14.93 2.01 -14.82
C GLY A 181 15.26 3.43 -14.35
N LYS A 182 14.56 3.97 -13.33
CA LYS A 182 14.97 5.20 -12.64
C LYS A 182 15.78 4.82 -11.40
N GLU A 183 17.05 5.21 -11.36
CA GLU A 183 17.84 5.10 -10.13
C GLU A 183 17.34 6.17 -9.16
N ILE A 184 16.58 5.79 -8.13
CA ILE A 184 16.17 6.70 -7.07
C ILE A 184 16.74 6.17 -5.76
N ARG A 185 17.50 7.02 -5.05
CA ARG A 185 18.22 6.69 -3.80
C ARG A 185 17.81 7.54 -2.61
N SER A 186 17.08 8.63 -2.83
CA SER A 186 16.48 9.40 -1.77
C SER A 186 15.15 10.01 -2.19
N PHE A 187 14.30 10.33 -1.21
CA PHE A 187 13.01 10.97 -1.39
C PHE A 187 12.86 12.14 -0.42
N VAL A 188 12.24 13.22 -0.88
CA VAL A 188 11.75 14.33 -0.06
C VAL A 188 10.26 14.50 -0.31
N ARG A 189 9.50 14.77 0.74
CA ARG A 189 8.07 15.02 0.62
C ARG A 189 7.80 16.36 -0.07
N GLY A 190 6.88 16.36 -1.03
CA GLY A 190 6.50 17.54 -1.80
C GLY A 190 7.06 17.55 -3.22
N CYS A 191 6.41 18.31 -4.11
CA CYS A 191 6.95 18.73 -5.41
C CYS A 191 7.37 20.20 -5.34
N ASP A 192 8.53 20.48 -4.76
CA ASP A 192 9.04 21.84 -4.65
C ASP A 192 9.63 22.31 -5.99
N ALA A 193 9.17 23.46 -6.49
CA ALA A 193 9.59 24.02 -7.77
C ALA A 193 11.10 24.28 -7.84
N LYS A 194 11.78 24.46 -6.70
CA LYS A 194 13.23 24.69 -6.66
C LYS A 194 14.04 23.53 -7.26
N TYR A 195 13.51 22.32 -7.22
CA TYR A 195 14.20 21.13 -7.73
C TYR A 195 14.09 20.98 -9.25
N LYS A 196 13.15 21.69 -9.90
CA LYS A 196 12.88 21.60 -11.34
C LYS A 196 12.74 20.14 -11.82
N SER A 197 12.15 19.29 -10.99
CA SER A 197 12.00 17.86 -11.23
C SER A 197 11.04 17.58 -12.38
N GLU A 198 11.27 16.48 -13.09
CA GLU A 198 10.26 15.86 -13.97
C GLU A 198 8.99 15.59 -13.14
N TYR A 199 7.80 15.87 -13.67
CA TYR A 199 6.55 15.68 -12.94
C TYR A 199 5.78 14.47 -13.46
N VAL A 200 5.38 13.59 -12.54
CA VAL A 200 4.59 12.39 -12.80
C VAL A 200 3.33 12.42 -11.94
N ASN A 201 2.17 12.53 -12.61
CA ASN A 201 0.89 12.29 -11.98
C ASN A 201 0.61 10.79 -11.97
N VAL A 202 0.69 10.18 -10.80
CA VAL A 202 0.57 8.74 -10.60
C VAL A 202 -0.84 8.24 -10.91
N ASP A 203 -1.86 9.09 -10.80
CA ASP A 203 -3.25 8.71 -11.03
C ASP A 203 -3.61 8.59 -12.53
N LYS A 204 -2.69 8.96 -13.43
CA LYS A 204 -2.92 9.04 -14.89
C LYS A 204 -2.05 8.07 -15.70
N LEU A 205 -1.32 7.20 -15.04
CA LEU A 205 -0.42 6.22 -15.67
C LEU A 205 -1.16 4.94 -16.05
#